data_AF-A0A1V0QDB8-F1
#
_entry.id   AF-A0A1V0QDB8-F1
#
_cell.length_a   1.000
_cell.length_b   1.000
_cell.length_c   1.000
_cell.angle_alpha   90.00
_cell.angle_beta   90.00
_cell.angle_gamma   90.00
#
_symmetry.space_group_name_H-M   'P 1'
#
loop_
_entity.id
_entity.type
_entity.pdbx_description
1 polymer ?
#
loop_
_entity_poly.entity_id
_entity_poly.type
_entity_poly.pdbx_seq_one_letter_code
_entity_poly.pdbx_strand_id
1 'polypeptide(L)'
;MVLTRGEDDYDYTYDGGWFDDIIIEPEPDYSEWGENDNEDWLNSSSPDTTPIDPEPTEPESTSQEDDTVTEKPTTDTGDEDPQLSTALKEITPLLKAKGIDLSKYKIQKNKDICTTTARTLLDGTIEVCSNFFKYKTPERASILWHEIYHCEHGHNNTNNASSPCDLILKPNKDISDALDCYLKWYCEQYANELLINLIKNEELHVYSIKDNPQWYKNEIETYKAELNNGFAKEDYYQKEIEYQIWRNEELLKYIESKK
;
A
#
# COMPACT_ATOMS: atom_id res chain seq x y z
N MET A 1 -14.36 -2.72 -5.01
CA MET A 1 -13.18 -2.31 -5.80
C MET A 1 -11.93 -2.33 -4.93
N VAL A 2 -10.94 -3.12 -5.33
CA VAL A 2 -9.55 -3.03 -4.92
C VAL A 2 -8.85 -2.29 -6.05
N LEU A 3 -8.29 -1.10 -5.81
CA LEU A 3 -7.67 -0.37 -6.92
C LEU A 3 -6.42 -1.11 -7.38
N THR A 4 -6.42 -1.56 -8.64
CA THR A 4 -5.25 -2.19 -9.23
C THR A 4 -4.15 -1.15 -9.42
N ARG A 5 -2.90 -1.58 -9.39
CA ARG A 5 -1.75 -0.66 -9.33
C ARG A 5 -1.72 0.15 -10.64
N GLY A 6 -1.57 1.48 -10.51
CA GLY A 6 -1.67 2.41 -11.64
C GLY A 6 -3.08 2.89 -12.03
N GLU A 7 -4.16 2.38 -11.43
CA GLU A 7 -5.55 2.77 -11.73
C GLU A 7 -6.14 3.80 -10.74
N ASP A 8 -5.62 5.03 -10.76
CA ASP A 8 -6.18 6.17 -10.02
C ASP A 8 -6.83 7.20 -10.98
N ASP A 9 -7.92 6.82 -11.65
CA ASP A 9 -8.71 7.71 -12.55
C ASP A 9 -9.76 8.55 -11.78
N TYR A 10 -9.48 8.91 -10.52
CA TYR A 10 -10.42 9.64 -9.65
C TYR A 10 -10.32 11.17 -9.76
N ASP A 11 -10.60 11.72 -10.94
CA ASP A 11 -11.04 13.12 -11.06
C ASP A 11 -12.57 13.22 -10.80
N TYR A 12 -12.99 12.70 -9.64
CA TYR A 12 -14.37 12.76 -9.17
C TYR A 12 -14.44 13.57 -7.88
N THR A 13 -14.87 14.83 -8.01
CA THR A 13 -15.48 15.56 -6.91
C THR A 13 -16.75 14.81 -6.48
N TYR A 14 -16.63 13.95 -5.47
CA TYR A 14 -17.72 13.10 -5.00
C TYR A 14 -18.77 13.94 -4.28
N ASP A 15 -19.77 14.42 -5.04
CA ASP A 15 -20.97 15.02 -4.48
C ASP A 15 -21.72 13.94 -3.68
N GLY A 16 -21.90 14.18 -2.37
CA GLY A 16 -22.28 13.17 -1.38
C GLY A 16 -23.76 12.78 -1.39
N GLY A 17 -24.29 12.46 -2.58
CA GLY A 17 -25.72 12.48 -2.88
C GLY A 17 -26.41 11.12 -3.07
N TRP A 18 -26.04 10.06 -2.36
CA TRP A 18 -26.89 8.84 -2.33
C TRP A 18 -26.82 8.00 -1.04
N PHE A 19 -27.42 8.52 0.03
CA PHE A 19 -27.95 7.75 1.15
C PHE A 19 -29.28 8.35 1.60
N ASP A 20 -30.38 7.97 0.94
CA ASP A 20 -31.73 8.34 1.38
C ASP A 20 -32.12 7.50 2.61
N ASP A 21 -32.33 8.18 3.74
CA ASP A 21 -33.03 7.75 4.96
C ASP A 21 -32.97 6.27 5.39
N ILE A 22 -31.86 5.88 6.03
CA ILE A 22 -31.91 4.77 7.01
C ILE A 22 -32.46 5.33 8.33
N ILE A 23 -33.74 5.08 8.60
CA ILE A 23 -34.36 5.38 9.89
C ILE A 23 -33.80 4.41 10.93
N ILE A 24 -32.98 4.93 11.85
CA ILE A 24 -32.52 4.19 13.03
C ILE A 24 -33.61 4.29 14.10
N GLU A 25 -34.35 3.20 14.32
CA GLU A 25 -35.19 3.06 15.51
C GLU A 25 -34.25 2.92 16.74
N PRO A 26 -34.55 3.59 17.88
CA PRO A 26 -33.70 3.53 19.07
C PRO A 26 -33.73 2.14 19.71
N GLU A 27 -32.57 1.69 20.19
CA GLU A 27 -32.44 0.42 20.91
C GLU A 27 -33.28 0.39 22.20
N PRO A 28 -33.80 -0.79 22.61
CA PRO A 28 -34.60 -0.90 23.84
C PRO A 28 -33.76 -0.66 25.10
N ASP A 29 -34.37 0.02 26.07
CA ASP A 29 -33.77 0.26 27.38
C ASP A 29 -33.68 -1.04 28.20
N TYR A 30 -32.47 -1.38 28.65
CA TYR A 30 -32.17 -2.58 29.44
C TYR A 30 -32.04 -2.32 30.95
N SER A 31 -32.48 -1.15 31.45
CA SER A 31 -32.38 -0.77 32.88
C SER A 31 -33.30 -1.54 33.86
N GLU A 32 -34.04 -2.55 33.40
CA GLU A 32 -34.98 -3.36 34.23
C GLU A 32 -34.55 -4.84 34.41
N TRP A 33 -33.26 -5.12 34.59
CA TRP A 33 -32.78 -6.40 35.15
C TRP A 33 -31.81 -6.14 36.31
N GLY A 34 -32.31 -6.32 37.54
CA GLY A 34 -31.64 -5.89 38.77
C GLY A 34 -30.60 -6.86 39.34
N GLU A 35 -29.78 -6.29 40.23
CA GLU A 35 -29.09 -6.91 41.38
C GLU A 35 -28.62 -8.37 41.25
N ASN A 36 -27.30 -8.59 41.20
CA ASN A 36 -26.56 -9.21 42.33
C ASN A 36 -25.02 -9.21 42.11
N ASP A 37 -24.32 -8.79 43.18
CA ASP A 37 -23.03 -9.25 43.70
C ASP A 37 -21.83 -9.60 42.78
N ASN A 38 -20.80 -8.75 42.84
CA ASN A 38 -19.42 -9.17 43.19
C ASN A 38 -18.54 -7.98 43.60
N GLU A 39 -18.85 -7.37 44.75
CA GLU A 39 -18.03 -6.33 45.40
C GLU A 39 -16.99 -6.95 46.33
N ASP A 40 -15.85 -7.41 45.79
CA ASP A 40 -14.69 -7.79 46.64
C ASP A 40 -13.35 -7.85 45.87
N TRP A 41 -12.57 -6.75 45.87
CA TRP A 41 -11.07 -6.70 45.91
C TRP A 41 -10.45 -5.29 45.65
N LEU A 42 -10.98 -4.24 46.27
CA LEU A 42 -10.32 -2.93 46.34
C LEU A 42 -10.14 -2.45 47.79
N ASN A 43 -9.16 -3.02 48.50
CA ASN A 43 -8.72 -2.48 49.80
C ASN A 43 -7.26 -2.85 50.14
N SER A 44 -6.59 -1.98 50.92
CA SER A 44 -5.25 -2.10 51.50
C SER A 44 -4.04 -2.00 50.54
N SER A 45 -2.99 -1.19 50.76
CA SER A 45 -2.76 -0.11 51.75
C SER A 45 -1.58 0.81 51.34
N SER A 46 -1.51 2.02 51.91
CA SER A 46 -0.36 2.96 51.98
C SER A 46 -0.67 4.06 53.02
N PRO A 47 0.27 4.88 53.55
CA PRO A 47 1.71 5.07 53.21
C PRO A 47 2.62 4.53 54.36
N ASP A 48 3.66 5.13 54.98
CA ASP A 48 4.28 6.48 54.97
C ASP A 48 5.69 6.53 55.65
N THR A 49 6.40 7.67 55.51
CA THR A 49 7.59 8.17 56.25
C THR A 49 8.90 7.33 56.18
N THR A 50 9.96 7.67 55.41
CA THR A 50 10.94 8.83 55.44
C THR A 50 12.01 8.77 56.55
N PRO A 51 13.22 9.38 56.40
CA PRO A 51 13.97 9.85 55.20
C PRO A 51 15.46 9.38 55.19
N ILE A 52 16.29 9.82 54.21
CA ILE A 52 17.65 10.39 54.35
C ILE A 52 18.30 10.61 52.96
N ASP A 53 19.03 11.73 52.83
CA ASP A 53 19.95 12.12 51.73
C ASP A 53 21.14 12.88 52.39
N PRO A 54 22.40 12.70 51.95
CA PRO A 54 23.00 13.67 51.00
C PRO A 54 24.05 13.12 50.00
N GLU A 55 24.07 13.71 48.80
CA GLU A 55 25.24 13.83 47.88
C GLU A 55 26.38 14.72 48.48
N PRO A 56 27.59 14.92 47.88
CA PRO A 56 27.99 14.85 46.44
C PRO A 56 29.26 13.97 46.19
N THR A 57 30.07 13.99 45.11
CA THR A 57 30.57 15.07 44.23
C THR A 57 31.31 14.50 43.00
N GLU A 58 31.31 15.20 41.85
CA GLU A 58 32.40 15.11 40.84
C GLU A 58 33.60 16.02 41.24
N PRO A 59 34.76 15.96 40.54
CA PRO A 59 34.96 16.89 39.40
C PRO A 59 35.91 16.43 38.26
N GLU A 60 35.67 16.95 37.03
CA GLU A 60 36.67 17.43 36.03
C GLU A 60 37.81 16.49 35.52
N SER A 61 38.48 16.67 34.37
CA SER A 61 38.34 17.38 33.06
C SER A 61 39.37 16.67 32.11
N THR A 62 39.51 16.83 30.78
CA THR A 62 39.66 18.01 29.89
C THR A 62 39.68 17.54 28.40
N SER A 63 39.47 18.46 27.43
CA SER A 63 40.16 18.58 26.10
C SER A 63 40.25 17.38 25.11
N GLN A 64 40.17 17.53 23.78
CA GLN A 64 39.67 18.58 22.85
C GLN A 64 39.67 17.99 21.42
N GLU A 65 38.85 18.57 20.52
CA GLU A 65 39.02 18.67 19.05
C GLU A 65 39.69 17.54 18.24
N ASP A 66 38.94 16.95 17.30
CA ASP A 66 39.29 16.99 15.87
C ASP A 66 38.02 17.25 15.05
N ASP A 67 38.12 18.01 13.96
CA ASP A 67 36.98 18.57 13.22
C ASP A 67 37.06 18.23 11.73
N THR A 68 36.18 17.30 11.30
CA THR A 68 35.85 17.09 9.89
C THR A 68 34.36 16.84 9.72
N VAL A 69 33.53 17.86 10.03
CA VAL A 69 32.14 17.88 9.55
C VAL A 69 32.13 18.02 8.02
N THR A 70 32.14 16.89 7.31
CA THR A 70 31.87 16.88 5.88
C THR A 70 30.42 17.29 5.66
N GLU A 71 30.19 18.45 5.05
CA GLU A 71 28.84 18.99 4.81
C GLU A 71 27.97 18.00 4.01
N LYS A 72 27.08 17.32 4.72
CA LYS A 72 26.04 16.49 4.14
C LYS A 72 25.01 17.42 3.50
N PRO A 73 24.63 17.24 2.22
CA PRO A 73 23.55 18.03 1.61
C PRO A 73 22.29 17.94 2.46
N THR A 74 21.86 19.06 3.03
CA THR A 74 20.67 19.16 3.86
C THR A 74 19.43 19.13 2.97
N THR A 75 18.81 17.95 2.87
CA THR A 75 17.42 17.83 2.47
C THR A 75 16.54 18.44 3.56
N ASP A 76 16.13 19.69 3.35
CA ASP A 76 15.12 20.36 4.16
C ASP A 76 13.75 19.71 3.95
N THR A 77 13.19 19.11 5.01
CA THR A 77 11.74 19.04 5.31
C THR A 77 11.54 18.43 6.70
N GLY A 78 10.63 18.99 7.49
CA GLY A 78 9.94 18.24 8.55
C GLY A 78 8.91 17.26 7.98
N ASP A 79 8.36 16.38 8.82
CA ASP A 79 7.39 15.33 8.45
C ASP A 79 7.90 14.27 7.44
N GLU A 80 8.99 13.58 7.78
CA GLU A 80 9.17 12.19 7.32
C GLU A 80 8.04 11.33 7.89
N ASP A 81 7.20 10.73 7.03
CA ASP A 81 6.19 9.75 7.49
C ASP A 81 6.90 8.54 8.14
N PRO A 82 6.64 8.23 9.43
CA PRO A 82 7.41 7.20 10.14
C PRO A 82 7.21 5.78 9.57
N GLN A 83 6.04 5.51 8.99
CA GLN A 83 5.70 4.21 8.41
C GLN A 83 6.47 3.97 7.10
N LEU A 84 6.51 4.98 6.22
CA LEU A 84 7.32 4.96 5.01
C LEU A 84 8.81 4.95 5.35
N SER A 85 9.27 5.83 6.24
CA SER A 85 10.67 5.90 6.66
C SER A 85 11.17 4.57 7.23
N THR A 86 10.33 3.86 8.00
CA THR A 86 10.63 2.48 8.47
C THR A 86 10.64 1.48 7.32
N ALA A 87 9.61 1.45 6.46
CA ALA A 87 9.53 0.51 5.35
C ALA A 87 10.70 0.66 4.35
N LEU A 88 11.12 1.90 4.05
CA LEU A 88 12.28 2.19 3.20
C LEU A 88 13.59 1.68 3.82
N LYS A 89 13.77 1.84 5.15
CA LYS A 89 14.94 1.30 5.87
C LYS A 89 15.02 -0.22 5.78
N GLU A 90 13.88 -0.92 5.87
CA GLU A 90 13.83 -2.39 5.75
C GLU A 90 14.16 -2.90 4.33
N ILE A 91 13.67 -2.23 3.28
CA ILE A 91 13.83 -2.71 1.88
C ILE A 91 15.11 -2.23 1.20
N THR A 92 15.73 -1.13 1.69
CA THR A 92 16.97 -0.58 1.12
C THR A 92 18.10 -1.62 0.96
N PRO A 93 18.38 -2.53 1.93
CA PRO A 93 19.41 -3.57 1.75
C PRO A 93 19.08 -4.56 0.63
N LEU A 94 17.80 -4.93 0.47
CA LEU A 94 17.34 -5.87 -0.55
C LEU A 94 17.50 -5.26 -1.96
N LEU A 95 17.13 -4.00 -2.11
CA LEU A 95 17.25 -3.27 -3.38
C LEU A 95 18.71 -2.96 -3.74
N LYS A 96 19.55 -2.62 -2.76
CA LYS A 96 21.01 -2.48 -2.95
C LYS A 96 21.67 -3.79 -3.37
N ALA A 97 21.20 -4.95 -2.90
CA ALA A 97 21.66 -6.25 -3.37
C ALA A 97 21.25 -6.57 -4.84
N LYS A 98 20.34 -5.78 -5.44
CA LYS A 98 20.01 -5.79 -6.87
C LYS A 98 20.68 -4.67 -7.68
N GLY A 99 21.56 -3.87 -7.06
CA GLY A 99 22.22 -2.73 -7.69
C GLY A 99 21.41 -1.41 -7.67
N ILE A 100 20.20 -1.42 -7.09
CA ILE A 100 19.34 -0.23 -7.00
C ILE A 100 19.72 0.60 -5.77
N ASP A 101 19.82 1.91 -5.97
CA ASP A 101 20.15 2.87 -4.93
C ASP A 101 19.00 3.86 -4.76
N LEU A 102 18.19 3.65 -3.72
CA LEU A 102 16.97 4.43 -3.47
C LEU A 102 17.21 5.94 -3.31
N SER A 103 18.44 6.38 -3.03
CA SER A 103 18.76 7.82 -2.96
C SER A 103 18.64 8.57 -4.29
N LYS A 104 18.49 7.84 -5.42
CA LYS A 104 18.33 8.41 -6.77
C LYS A 104 16.89 8.75 -7.15
N TYR A 105 15.89 8.26 -6.42
CA TYR A 105 14.48 8.39 -6.77
C TYR A 105 13.74 9.19 -5.70
N LYS A 106 12.87 10.11 -6.12
CA LYS A 106 12.00 10.87 -5.22
C LYS A 106 10.83 9.95 -4.81
N ILE A 107 10.89 9.41 -3.60
CA ILE A 107 9.86 8.51 -3.06
C ILE A 107 9.09 9.25 -1.96
N GLN A 108 7.77 9.33 -2.08
CA GLN A 108 6.90 9.96 -1.09
C GLN A 108 5.70 9.06 -0.78
N LYS A 109 5.06 9.27 0.38
CA LYS A 109 3.77 8.66 0.67
C LYS A 109 2.70 9.52 0.02
N ASN A 110 1.75 8.91 -0.69
CA ASN A 110 0.58 9.65 -1.18
C ASN A 110 -0.20 10.21 0.03
N LYS A 111 -0.66 11.46 -0.06
CA LYS A 111 -1.29 12.19 1.06
C LYS A 111 -2.82 12.09 1.07
N ASP A 112 -3.39 11.52 0.01
CA ASP A 112 -4.83 11.43 -0.25
C ASP A 112 -5.30 9.97 -0.14
N ILE A 113 -6.53 9.68 -0.56
CA ILE A 113 -7.09 8.32 -0.54
C ILE A 113 -6.57 7.53 -1.74
N CYS A 114 -5.38 6.95 -1.62
CA CYS A 114 -4.83 6.01 -2.57
C CYS A 114 -4.82 4.58 -1.99
N THR A 115 -5.62 3.68 -2.59
CA THR A 115 -5.75 2.27 -2.17
C THR A 115 -5.08 1.27 -3.12
N THR A 116 -4.26 1.74 -4.05
CA THR A 116 -3.26 0.91 -4.73
C THR A 116 -2.06 0.60 -3.81
N THR A 117 -1.03 -0.09 -4.30
CA THR A 117 0.23 -0.25 -3.57
C THR A 117 1.18 0.93 -3.80
N ALA A 118 1.44 1.28 -5.05
CA ALA A 118 2.31 2.38 -5.43
C ALA A 118 1.95 2.82 -6.86
N ARG A 119 2.54 3.94 -7.28
CA ARG A 119 2.45 4.46 -8.66
C ARG A 119 3.63 5.37 -8.98
N THR A 120 4.02 5.41 -10.24
CA THR A 120 5.07 6.30 -10.77
C THR A 120 4.43 7.47 -11.52
N LEU A 121 4.76 8.70 -11.10
CA LEU A 121 4.25 9.93 -11.73
C LEU A 121 5.07 10.34 -12.96
N LEU A 122 4.51 11.26 -13.75
CA LEU A 122 5.14 11.85 -14.94
C LEU A 122 6.50 12.53 -14.67
N ASP A 123 6.74 13.03 -13.44
CA ASP A 123 8.01 13.64 -13.05
C ASP A 123 9.06 12.63 -12.52
N GLY A 124 8.74 11.33 -12.50
CA GLY A 124 9.57 10.27 -11.93
C GLY A 124 9.48 10.16 -10.40
N THR A 125 8.56 10.87 -9.75
CA THR A 125 8.20 10.61 -8.35
C THR A 125 7.52 9.26 -8.23
N ILE A 126 7.94 8.47 -7.26
CA ILE A 126 7.23 7.25 -6.86
C ILE A 126 6.39 7.57 -5.64
N GLU A 127 5.08 7.38 -5.75
CA GLU A 127 4.16 7.52 -4.63
C GLU A 127 3.82 6.15 -4.04
N VAL A 128 3.97 6.02 -2.72
CA VAL A 128 3.61 4.84 -1.96
C VAL A 128 2.22 5.02 -1.36
N CYS A 129 1.34 4.07 -1.64
CA CYS A 129 -0.08 4.10 -1.28
C CYS A 129 -0.42 3.08 -0.17
N SER A 130 -1.64 3.13 0.35
CA SER A 130 -1.99 2.48 1.62
C SER A 130 -1.81 0.95 1.62
N ASN A 131 -2.10 0.26 0.51
CA ASN A 131 -1.98 -1.20 0.45
C ASN A 131 -0.52 -1.70 0.41
N PHE A 132 0.48 -0.84 0.12
CA PHE A 132 1.91 -1.22 0.19
C PHE A 132 2.28 -1.83 1.55
N PHE A 133 1.74 -1.26 2.63
CA PHE A 133 2.11 -1.60 4.00
C PHE A 133 1.51 -2.93 4.48
N LYS A 134 0.62 -3.57 3.71
CA LYS A 134 0.15 -4.95 3.95
C LYS A 134 1.17 -6.01 3.55
N TYR A 135 2.04 -5.71 2.58
CA TYR A 135 2.96 -6.69 2.00
C TYR A 135 4.19 -6.92 2.87
N LYS A 136 4.80 -8.11 2.77
CA LYS A 136 6.03 -8.45 3.51
C LYS A 136 7.23 -7.67 2.96
N THR A 137 8.31 -7.53 3.74
CA THR A 137 9.49 -6.75 3.33
C THR A 137 10.08 -7.13 1.94
N PRO A 138 10.23 -8.42 1.55
CA PRO A 138 10.70 -8.78 0.21
C PRO A 138 9.73 -8.37 -0.91
N GLU A 139 8.44 -8.34 -0.59
CA GLU A 139 7.36 -8.02 -1.50
C GLU A 139 7.24 -6.50 -1.68
N ARG A 140 7.33 -5.73 -0.58
CA ARG A 140 7.52 -4.26 -0.59
C ARG A 140 8.76 -3.85 -1.40
N ALA A 141 9.86 -4.61 -1.32
CA ALA A 141 11.03 -4.38 -2.16
C ALA A 141 10.74 -4.65 -3.65
N SER A 142 9.96 -5.70 -3.96
CA SER A 142 9.55 -6.06 -5.31
C SER A 142 8.52 -5.08 -5.92
N ILE A 143 7.61 -4.52 -5.11
CA ILE A 143 6.70 -3.44 -5.51
C ILE A 143 7.48 -2.16 -5.81
N LEU A 144 8.41 -1.74 -4.93
CA LEU A 144 9.21 -0.55 -5.22
C LEU A 144 10.16 -0.74 -6.41
N TRP A 145 10.60 -1.99 -6.65
CA TRP A 145 11.35 -2.36 -7.86
C TRP A 145 10.51 -2.20 -9.15
N HIS A 146 9.21 -2.55 -9.11
CA HIS A 146 8.28 -2.35 -10.23
C HIS A 146 8.23 -0.86 -10.63
N GLU A 147 7.97 0.03 -9.67
CA GLU A 147 7.94 1.49 -9.92
C GLU A 147 9.28 2.03 -10.46
N ILE A 148 10.40 1.56 -9.91
CA ILE A 148 11.75 1.93 -10.39
C ILE A 148 11.98 1.45 -11.83
N TYR A 149 11.46 0.28 -12.22
CA TYR A 149 11.51 -0.20 -13.59
C TYR A 149 10.73 0.74 -14.54
N HIS A 150 9.56 1.27 -14.14
CA HIS A 150 8.83 2.27 -14.93
C HIS A 150 9.64 3.57 -15.12
N CYS A 151 10.34 4.05 -14.10
CA CYS A 151 11.26 5.18 -14.22
C CYS A 151 12.43 4.89 -15.18
N GLU A 152 13.10 3.75 -15.03
CA GLU A 152 14.32 3.44 -15.79
C GLU A 152 14.06 3.11 -17.27
N HIS A 153 12.88 2.58 -17.59
CA HIS A 153 12.46 2.30 -18.98
C HIS A 153 11.62 3.45 -19.58
N GLY A 154 11.42 4.53 -18.83
CA GLY A 154 10.66 5.71 -19.25
C GLY A 154 9.17 5.45 -19.48
N HIS A 155 8.63 4.32 -18.97
CA HIS A 155 7.25 3.90 -19.15
C HIS A 155 6.25 4.96 -18.67
N ASN A 156 6.59 5.69 -17.60
CA ASN A 156 5.80 6.76 -17.01
C ASN A 156 5.55 7.96 -17.95
N ASN A 157 6.32 8.13 -19.03
CA ASN A 157 6.11 9.17 -20.06
C ASN A 157 4.95 8.83 -21.03
N THR A 158 4.32 7.67 -20.87
CA THR A 158 3.27 7.19 -21.76
C THR A 158 1.94 7.86 -21.43
N ASN A 159 1.26 8.42 -22.45
CA ASN A 159 -0.07 9.03 -22.26
C ASN A 159 -1.01 8.07 -21.52
N ASN A 160 -1.46 8.50 -20.34
CA ASN A 160 -2.27 7.76 -19.39
C ASN A 160 -3.75 8.18 -19.41
N ALA A 161 -4.18 8.95 -20.40
CA ALA A 161 -5.60 9.27 -20.63
C ALA A 161 -6.45 8.00 -20.81
N SER A 162 -7.69 8.07 -20.31
CA SER A 162 -8.66 6.98 -20.38
C SER A 162 -9.99 7.44 -20.97
N SER A 163 -10.68 6.51 -21.63
CA SER A 163 -12.09 6.63 -21.99
C SER A 163 -12.96 5.74 -21.07
N PRO A 164 -14.18 6.16 -20.71
CA PRO A 164 -15.12 5.29 -20.02
C PRO A 164 -15.53 4.11 -20.91
N CYS A 165 -15.78 2.95 -20.29
CA CYS A 165 -16.25 1.74 -20.97
C CYS A 165 -17.17 0.90 -20.09
N ASP A 166 -17.72 -0.16 -20.69
CA ASP A 166 -18.45 -1.22 -20.00
C ASP A 166 -17.93 -2.55 -20.56
N LEU A 167 -17.08 -3.23 -19.78
CA LEU A 167 -16.38 -4.44 -20.20
C LEU A 167 -16.27 -5.42 -19.03
N ILE A 168 -16.86 -6.61 -19.17
CA ILE A 168 -16.72 -7.71 -18.21
C ILE A 168 -15.70 -8.71 -18.75
N LEU A 169 -14.54 -8.76 -18.10
CA LEU A 169 -13.46 -9.71 -18.40
C LEU A 169 -13.85 -11.14 -17.98
N LYS A 170 -13.34 -12.15 -18.70
CA LYS A 170 -13.74 -13.56 -18.53
C LYS A 170 -12.51 -14.46 -18.39
N PRO A 171 -11.98 -14.64 -17.16
CA PRO A 171 -10.80 -15.46 -16.94
C PRO A 171 -11.08 -16.94 -17.23
N ASN A 172 -10.02 -17.67 -17.60
CA ASN A 172 -10.04 -19.12 -17.56
C ASN A 172 -10.01 -19.61 -16.09
N LYS A 173 -10.04 -20.94 -15.87
CA LYS A 173 -9.99 -21.47 -14.50
C LYS A 173 -8.70 -21.07 -13.76
N ASP A 174 -7.56 -21.14 -14.42
CA ASP A 174 -6.26 -20.93 -13.74
C ASP A 174 -6.11 -19.48 -13.24
N ILE A 175 -6.53 -18.49 -14.04
CA ILE A 175 -6.55 -17.08 -13.63
C ILE A 175 -7.68 -16.80 -12.63
N SER A 176 -8.84 -17.46 -12.76
CA SER A 176 -9.91 -17.40 -11.74
C SER A 176 -9.41 -17.84 -10.37
N ASP A 177 -8.72 -18.98 -10.32
CA ASP A 177 -8.16 -19.56 -9.09
C ASP A 177 -7.00 -18.71 -8.54
N ALA A 178 -6.22 -18.05 -9.41
CA ALA A 178 -5.19 -17.08 -9.02
C ALA A 178 -5.80 -15.85 -8.32
N LEU A 179 -6.84 -15.26 -8.91
CA LEU A 179 -7.57 -14.14 -8.32
C LEU A 179 -8.24 -14.55 -6.99
N ASP A 180 -8.77 -15.77 -6.88
CA ASP A 180 -9.29 -16.30 -5.61
C ASP A 180 -8.21 -16.49 -4.55
N CYS A 181 -6.97 -16.82 -4.94
CA CYS A 181 -5.84 -16.92 -4.02
C CYS A 181 -5.44 -15.54 -3.48
N TYR A 182 -5.32 -14.54 -4.36
CA TYR A 182 -5.05 -13.15 -3.99
C TYR A 182 -6.14 -12.58 -3.08
N LEU A 183 -7.42 -12.71 -3.44
CA LEU A 183 -8.53 -12.12 -2.67
C LEU A 183 -8.71 -12.75 -1.28
N LYS A 184 -8.40 -14.04 -1.12
CA LYS A 184 -8.39 -14.70 0.20
C LYS A 184 -7.32 -14.13 1.14
N TRP A 185 -6.16 -13.75 0.60
CA TRP A 185 -5.16 -13.01 1.37
C TRP A 185 -5.63 -11.56 1.62
N TYR A 186 -6.08 -10.85 0.58
CA TYR A 186 -6.43 -9.43 0.67
C TYR A 186 -7.58 -9.13 1.66
N CYS A 187 -8.56 -10.04 1.77
CA CYS A 187 -9.67 -9.94 2.72
C CYS A 187 -9.35 -10.48 4.12
N GLU A 188 -8.20 -11.14 4.31
CA GLU A 188 -7.73 -11.72 5.58
C GLU A 188 -8.86 -12.47 6.35
N GLN A 189 -9.12 -12.09 7.60
CA GLN A 189 -10.15 -12.67 8.47
C GLN A 189 -11.61 -12.45 8.00
N TYR A 190 -11.84 -11.56 7.02
CA TYR A 190 -13.15 -11.30 6.45
C TYR A 190 -13.44 -12.15 5.19
N ALA A 191 -12.48 -12.97 4.75
CA ALA A 191 -12.51 -13.78 3.53
C ALA A 191 -13.59 -14.89 3.54
N ASN A 192 -14.84 -14.49 3.31
CA ASN A 192 -15.97 -15.38 3.06
C ASN A 192 -16.34 -15.39 1.57
N GLU A 193 -17.01 -16.46 1.13
CA GLU A 193 -17.31 -16.70 -0.29
C GLU A 193 -18.16 -15.58 -0.94
N LEU A 194 -19.09 -14.96 -0.20
CA LEU A 194 -19.92 -13.87 -0.74
C LEU A 194 -19.09 -12.60 -0.96
N LEU A 195 -18.22 -12.23 0.00
CA LEU A 195 -17.35 -11.06 -0.14
C LEU A 195 -16.30 -11.25 -1.23
N ILE A 196 -15.68 -12.44 -1.31
CA ILE A 196 -14.70 -12.76 -2.36
C ILE A 196 -15.37 -12.68 -3.74
N ASN A 197 -16.54 -13.32 -3.92
CA ASN A 197 -17.25 -13.28 -5.20
C ASN A 197 -17.74 -11.87 -5.56
N LEU A 198 -18.19 -11.07 -4.59
CA LEU A 198 -18.55 -9.67 -4.81
C LEU A 198 -17.36 -8.87 -5.34
N ILE A 199 -16.23 -8.89 -4.62
CA ILE A 199 -15.02 -8.17 -5.03
C ILE A 199 -14.53 -8.69 -6.39
N LYS A 200 -14.46 -10.02 -6.58
CA LYS A 200 -14.04 -10.65 -7.83
C LYS A 200 -14.88 -10.22 -9.05
N ASN A 201 -16.18 -10.00 -8.89
CA ASN A 201 -17.02 -9.49 -9.97
C ASN A 201 -16.69 -8.02 -10.29
N GLU A 202 -16.44 -7.19 -9.29
CA GLU A 202 -15.98 -5.80 -9.45
C GLU A 202 -14.59 -5.74 -10.14
N GLU A 203 -13.62 -6.55 -9.71
CA GLU A 203 -12.26 -6.59 -10.28
C GLU A 203 -12.24 -6.98 -11.77
N LEU A 204 -13.25 -7.75 -12.21
CA LEU A 204 -13.45 -8.18 -13.58
C LEU A 204 -14.34 -7.23 -14.39
N HIS A 205 -14.98 -6.23 -13.76
CA HIS A 205 -15.78 -5.21 -14.43
C HIS A 205 -14.95 -3.93 -14.63
N VAL A 206 -14.58 -3.66 -15.88
CA VAL A 206 -13.73 -2.54 -16.26
C VAL A 206 -14.59 -1.39 -16.76
N TYR A 207 -14.61 -0.30 -15.98
CA TYR A 207 -15.39 0.93 -16.22
C TYR A 207 -14.61 2.05 -16.93
N SER A 208 -13.28 1.97 -16.94
CA SER A 208 -12.36 2.93 -17.58
C SER A 208 -11.27 2.15 -18.32
N ILE A 209 -10.85 2.61 -19.49
CA ILE A 209 -9.77 1.97 -20.26
C ILE A 209 -8.81 3.01 -20.84
N LYS A 210 -7.50 2.74 -20.72
CA LYS A 210 -6.43 3.62 -21.20
C LYS A 210 -6.43 3.66 -22.73
N ASP A 211 -6.48 4.85 -23.32
CA ASP A 211 -6.64 5.03 -24.78
C ASP A 211 -5.41 4.56 -25.59
N ASN A 212 -4.26 4.49 -24.91
CA ASN A 212 -2.97 4.18 -25.49
C ASN A 212 -2.56 2.71 -25.24
N PRO A 213 -2.52 1.84 -26.27
CA PRO A 213 -2.08 0.45 -26.13
C PRO A 213 -0.65 0.30 -25.60
N GLN A 214 0.20 1.34 -25.70
CA GLN A 214 1.54 1.31 -25.13
C GLN A 214 1.51 1.28 -23.60
N TRP A 215 0.49 1.85 -22.95
CA TRP A 215 0.34 1.79 -21.49
C TRP A 215 0.26 0.34 -21.04
N TYR A 216 -0.66 -0.44 -21.61
CA TYR A 216 -0.78 -1.87 -21.34
C TYR A 216 0.49 -2.67 -21.65
N LYS A 217 1.22 -2.31 -22.72
CA LYS A 217 2.49 -2.98 -23.07
C LYS A 217 3.57 -2.75 -22.01
N ASN A 218 3.66 -1.54 -21.48
CA ASN A 218 4.57 -1.19 -20.39
C ASN A 218 4.24 -1.99 -19.12
N GLU A 219 2.97 -2.03 -18.70
CA GLU A 219 2.51 -2.83 -17.55
C GLU A 219 2.88 -4.31 -17.73
N ILE A 220 2.53 -4.90 -18.88
CA ILE A 220 2.82 -6.30 -19.21
C ILE A 220 4.32 -6.59 -19.17
N GLU A 221 5.16 -5.66 -19.63
CA GLU A 221 6.62 -5.78 -19.53
C GLU A 221 7.07 -5.72 -18.06
N THR A 222 6.67 -4.70 -17.31
CA THR A 222 7.11 -4.53 -15.93
C THR A 222 6.67 -5.69 -15.04
N TYR A 223 5.41 -6.14 -15.10
CA TYR A 223 4.95 -7.27 -14.28
C TYR A 223 5.69 -8.57 -14.64
N LYS A 224 6.03 -8.80 -15.92
CA LYS A 224 6.85 -9.95 -16.34
C LYS A 224 8.29 -9.84 -15.84
N ALA A 225 8.83 -8.63 -15.74
CA ALA A 225 10.13 -8.38 -15.15
C ALA A 225 10.11 -8.50 -13.61
N GLU A 226 9.06 -7.99 -12.94
CA GLU A 226 8.81 -8.07 -11.49
C GLU A 226 8.69 -9.52 -11.04
N LEU A 227 7.96 -10.36 -11.77
CA LEU A 227 7.88 -11.81 -11.51
C LEU A 227 9.29 -12.42 -11.38
N ASN A 228 10.21 -12.04 -12.28
CA ASN A 228 11.56 -12.57 -12.41
C ASN A 228 12.65 -11.76 -11.68
N ASN A 229 12.32 -10.66 -10.99
CA ASN A 229 13.31 -9.79 -10.31
C ASN A 229 14.08 -10.51 -9.18
N GLY A 230 13.61 -11.68 -8.75
CA GLY A 230 14.29 -12.55 -7.79
C GLY A 230 14.30 -12.01 -6.36
N PHE A 231 13.31 -11.21 -5.96
CA PHE A 231 12.89 -11.17 -4.56
C PHE A 231 12.00 -12.39 -4.25
N ALA A 232 11.98 -12.82 -2.99
CA ALA A 232 11.01 -13.80 -2.52
C ALA A 232 9.59 -13.22 -2.62
N LYS A 233 8.64 -14.06 -3.02
CA LYS A 233 7.20 -13.74 -3.13
C LYS A 233 6.43 -14.89 -2.48
N GLU A 234 5.37 -14.57 -1.74
CA GLU A 234 4.41 -15.58 -1.30
C GLU A 234 3.43 -15.91 -2.45
N ASP A 235 2.74 -17.04 -2.35
CA ASP A 235 1.81 -17.51 -3.39
C ASP A 235 0.78 -16.43 -3.77
N TYR A 236 0.16 -15.74 -2.80
CA TYR A 236 -0.86 -14.71 -3.06
C TYR A 236 -0.33 -13.55 -3.92
N TYR A 237 0.92 -13.14 -3.71
CA TYR A 237 1.54 -12.02 -4.40
C TYR A 237 2.04 -12.43 -5.79
N GLN A 238 2.54 -13.66 -5.94
CA GLN A 238 2.77 -14.20 -7.28
C GLN A 238 1.45 -14.29 -8.07
N LYS A 239 0.34 -14.69 -7.43
CA LYS A 239 -0.97 -14.79 -8.08
C LYS A 239 -1.61 -13.42 -8.39
N GLU A 240 -1.32 -12.38 -7.61
CA GLU A 240 -1.60 -10.99 -7.99
C GLU A 240 -0.89 -10.63 -9.30
N ILE A 241 0.43 -10.84 -9.40
CA ILE A 241 1.22 -10.52 -10.60
C ILE A 241 0.73 -11.32 -11.81
N GLU A 242 0.46 -12.62 -11.67
CA GLU A 242 -0.10 -13.45 -12.74
C GLU A 242 -1.47 -12.93 -13.22
N TYR A 243 -2.33 -12.48 -12.30
CA TYR A 243 -3.61 -11.84 -12.63
C TYR A 243 -3.42 -10.51 -13.36
N GLN A 244 -2.53 -9.62 -12.89
CA GLN A 244 -2.29 -8.32 -13.53
C GLN A 244 -1.70 -8.46 -14.94
N ILE A 245 -0.82 -9.44 -15.17
CA ILE A 245 -0.33 -9.75 -16.52
C ILE A 245 -1.49 -10.12 -17.45
N TRP A 246 -2.36 -11.04 -17.02
CA TRP A 246 -3.51 -11.46 -17.82
C TRP A 246 -4.51 -10.31 -18.06
N ARG A 247 -4.84 -9.54 -17.02
CA ARG A 247 -5.78 -8.41 -17.07
C ARG A 247 -5.33 -7.37 -18.10
N ASN A 248 -4.06 -6.97 -18.04
CA ASN A 248 -3.47 -6.04 -19.01
C ASN A 248 -3.37 -6.65 -20.42
N GLU A 249 -3.11 -7.95 -20.56
CA GLU A 249 -3.13 -8.62 -21.88
C GLU A 249 -4.52 -8.69 -22.52
N GLU A 250 -5.60 -8.89 -21.75
CA GLU A 250 -6.97 -8.83 -22.29
C GLU A 250 -7.40 -7.40 -22.65
N LEU A 251 -7.08 -6.41 -21.81
CA LEU A 251 -7.34 -5.01 -22.11
C LEU A 251 -6.56 -4.53 -23.35
N LEU A 252 -5.32 -4.97 -23.51
CA LEU A 252 -4.53 -4.73 -24.72
C LEU A 252 -5.21 -5.29 -25.97
N LYS A 253 -5.64 -6.56 -25.95
CA LYS A 253 -6.37 -7.19 -27.08
C LYS A 253 -7.63 -6.41 -27.43
N TYR A 254 -8.39 -5.96 -26.43
CA TYR A 254 -9.61 -5.20 -26.61
C TYR A 254 -9.35 -3.80 -27.23
N ILE A 255 -8.38 -3.02 -26.72
CA ILE A 255 -8.08 -1.69 -27.28
C ILE A 255 -7.42 -1.76 -28.66
N GLU A 256 -6.67 -2.82 -28.98
CA GLU A 256 -6.15 -3.05 -30.34
C GLU A 256 -7.23 -3.55 -31.30
N SER A 257 -8.24 -4.30 -30.84
CA SER A 257 -9.38 -4.74 -31.67
C SER A 257 -10.35 -3.61 -32.08
N LYS A 258 -10.20 -2.42 -31.50
CA LYS A 258 -11.00 -1.22 -31.80
C LYS A 258 -10.39 -0.29 -32.86
N LYS A 259 -9.24 -0.65 -33.46
CA LYS A 259 -8.46 0.21 -34.37
C LYS A 259 -8.47 -0.30 -35.81
#